data_AF-K9FMW7-F1
#
_entry.id   AF-K9FMW7-F1
#
_cell.length_a   1.000
_cell.length_b   1.000
_cell.length_c   1.000
_cell.angle_alpha   90.00
_cell.angle_beta   90.00
_cell.angle_gamma   90.00
#
_symmetry.space_group_name_H-M   'P 1'
#
loop_
_entity.id
_entity.type
_entity.pdbx_description
1 polymer ?
#
loop_
_entity_poly.entity_id
_entity_poly.type
_entity_poly.pdbx_seq_one_letter_code
_entity_poly.pdbx_strand_id
1 'polypeptide(L)'
;MWEVGDYFRRPLSFWNPTAKKQLCDTAIPPGSVWLPGIPSYSKWRNSACDCLDILHWTANSTVAKAAGLEHPTILHLHTARLYLLAPFREMRSLAISLATEKQRWSKRHQSLEWQYIWRWMKHDQYKARLSIIHAGVTLWHIRRYSKNAFHEPVAAFVAVLTLWAYGSCHPHTSHESSPRAEPLHDPSHICLDRPSDDELVQRFVREGHAMRGNVTGVGDICDLEGPERVLRVGCEVLSGMTAWSVSKKFLAILTRLADLSSYHSSWEQNRRHDAEHV
;
A
#
# COMPACT_ATOMS: atom_id res chain seq x y z
N MET A 1 9.43 -5.31 14.82
CA MET A 1 8.80 -5.97 13.64
C MET A 1 9.74 -6.08 12.44
N TRP A 2 10.68 -5.16 12.22
CA TRP A 2 11.60 -5.21 11.06
C TRP A 2 12.81 -6.15 11.23
N GLU A 3 13.09 -6.62 12.45
CA GLU A 3 14.27 -7.42 12.77
C GLU A 3 14.42 -8.69 11.91
N VAL A 4 13.32 -9.38 11.61
CA VAL A 4 13.34 -10.56 10.73
C VAL A 4 13.70 -10.18 9.30
N GLY A 5 13.13 -9.08 8.80
CA GLY A 5 13.47 -8.54 7.49
C GLY A 5 14.92 -8.06 7.44
N ASP A 6 15.39 -7.37 8.48
CA ASP A 6 16.75 -6.88 8.57
C ASP A 6 17.75 -8.04 8.69
N TYR A 7 17.41 -9.12 9.39
CA TYR A 7 18.19 -10.36 9.40
C TYR A 7 18.36 -10.88 7.97
N PHE A 8 17.28 -11.09 7.22
CA PHE A 8 17.38 -11.60 5.85
C PHE A 8 17.96 -10.58 4.84
N ARG A 9 17.99 -9.28 5.16
CA ARG A 9 18.67 -8.29 4.33
C ARG A 9 20.19 -8.25 4.57
N ARG A 10 20.69 -8.87 5.65
CA ARG A 10 22.14 -8.95 5.91
C ARG A 10 22.76 -9.99 4.98
N PRO A 11 23.82 -9.65 4.24
CA PRO A 11 24.48 -10.59 3.33
C PRO A 11 24.95 -11.89 3.98
N LEU A 12 25.39 -11.80 5.24
CA LEU A 12 25.92 -12.94 5.98
C LEU A 12 24.84 -13.92 6.46
N SER A 13 23.56 -13.54 6.43
CA SER A 13 22.47 -14.42 6.90
C SER A 13 22.22 -15.62 6.00
N PHE A 14 22.69 -15.58 4.75
CA PHE A 14 22.67 -16.70 3.82
C PHE A 14 24.05 -17.29 3.55
N TRP A 15 25.09 -16.73 4.17
CA TRP A 15 26.45 -17.18 3.95
C TRP A 15 26.70 -18.46 4.74
N ASN A 16 27.07 -19.53 4.02
CA ASN A 16 27.54 -20.76 4.62
C ASN A 16 29.08 -20.78 4.53
N PRO A 17 29.80 -20.86 5.66
CA PRO A 17 31.25 -20.91 5.64
C PRO A 17 31.74 -22.12 4.85
N THR A 18 32.71 -21.90 3.96
CA THR A 18 33.41 -22.97 3.24
C THR A 18 34.91 -22.77 3.37
N ALA A 19 35.67 -23.87 3.29
CA ALA A 19 37.14 -23.83 3.33
C ALA A 19 37.77 -23.25 2.05
N LYS A 20 36.96 -22.92 1.03
CA LYS A 20 37.45 -22.39 -0.25
C LYS A 20 37.64 -20.88 -0.13
N LYS A 21 38.78 -20.38 -0.61
CA LYS A 21 39.02 -18.94 -0.73
C LYS A 21 38.03 -18.35 -1.74
N GLN A 22 37.17 -17.43 -1.30
CA GLN A 22 36.17 -16.76 -2.13
C GLN A 22 36.43 -15.24 -2.12
N LEU A 23 36.16 -14.59 -3.26
CA LEU A 23 36.13 -13.13 -3.33
C LEU A 23 34.88 -12.60 -2.62
N CYS A 24 34.98 -11.44 -1.96
CA CYS A 24 33.89 -10.83 -1.19
C CYS A 24 32.61 -10.68 -2.01
N ASP A 25 32.73 -10.14 -3.22
CA ASP A 25 31.59 -9.90 -4.13
C ASP A 25 30.92 -11.19 -4.63
N THR A 26 31.63 -12.31 -4.58
CA THR A 26 31.09 -13.64 -4.91
C THR A 26 30.41 -14.28 -3.70
N ALA A 27 30.92 -14.01 -2.49
CA ALA A 27 30.36 -14.52 -1.24
C ALA A 27 29.14 -13.72 -0.76
N ILE A 28 29.07 -12.43 -1.12
CA ILE A 28 28.02 -11.48 -0.76
C ILE A 28 27.43 -10.92 -2.05
N PRO A 29 26.27 -11.43 -2.52
CA PRO A 29 25.66 -10.93 -3.74
C PRO A 29 25.38 -9.43 -3.65
N PRO A 30 25.86 -8.60 -4.61
CA PRO A 30 25.53 -7.20 -4.66
C PRO A 30 24.08 -7.05 -5.14
N GLY A 31 23.17 -6.71 -4.23
CA GLY A 31 21.78 -6.47 -4.60
C GLY A 31 20.85 -6.34 -3.40
N SER A 32 19.75 -5.63 -3.59
CA SER A 32 18.69 -5.54 -2.59
C SER A 32 17.92 -6.87 -2.50
N VAL A 33 17.85 -7.46 -1.32
CA VAL A 33 17.16 -8.74 -1.08
C VAL A 33 15.64 -8.60 -1.15
N TRP A 34 15.01 -9.31 -2.10
CA TRP A 34 13.55 -9.40 -2.18
C TRP A 34 12.98 -10.34 -1.13
N LEU A 35 12.61 -9.79 0.02
CA LEU A 35 12.14 -10.54 1.17
C LEU A 35 11.00 -11.53 0.87
N PRO A 36 9.93 -11.17 0.12
CA PRO A 36 8.87 -12.12 -0.22
C PRO A 36 9.34 -13.33 -1.05
N GLY A 37 10.48 -13.23 -1.74
CA GLY A 37 11.09 -14.35 -2.47
C GLY A 37 11.81 -15.36 -1.58
N ILE A 38 12.06 -15.04 -0.31
CA ILE A 38 12.76 -15.93 0.62
C ILE A 38 11.72 -16.83 1.33
N PRO A 39 11.80 -18.16 1.17
CA PRO A 39 10.80 -19.09 1.73
C PRO A 39 10.59 -18.92 3.24
N SER A 40 11.66 -18.80 4.02
CA SER A 40 11.58 -18.63 5.48
C SER A 40 10.92 -17.32 5.89
N TYR A 41 11.21 -16.23 5.18
CA TYR A 41 10.55 -14.94 5.43
C TYR A 41 9.06 -15.00 5.07
N SER A 42 8.72 -15.58 3.91
CA SER A 42 7.34 -15.73 3.48
C SER A 42 6.53 -16.63 4.42
N LYS A 43 7.13 -17.70 4.94
CA LYS A 43 6.51 -18.54 5.98
C LYS A 43 6.27 -17.75 7.26
N TRP A 44 7.28 -17.01 7.75
CA TRP A 44 7.13 -16.16 8.93
C TRP A 44 6.03 -15.11 8.75
N ARG A 45 6.01 -14.42 7.60
CA ARG A 45 5.01 -13.39 7.29
C ARG A 45 3.60 -13.96 7.28
N ASN A 46 3.40 -15.14 6.68
CA ASN A 46 2.11 -15.81 6.66
C ASN A 46 1.68 -16.24 8.07
N SER A 47 2.55 -16.89 8.84
CA SER A 47 2.25 -17.26 10.23
C SER A 47 1.96 -16.05 11.13
N ALA A 48 2.62 -14.92 10.89
CA ALA A 48 2.31 -13.68 11.59
C ALA A 48 0.90 -13.16 11.23
N CYS A 49 0.48 -13.27 9.97
CA CYS A 49 -0.89 -12.95 9.57
C CYS A 49 -1.90 -13.90 10.22
N ASP A 50 -1.62 -15.21 10.25
CA ASP A 50 -2.49 -16.21 10.89
C ASP A 50 -2.72 -15.88 12.38
N CYS A 51 -1.67 -15.47 13.10
CA CYS A 51 -1.81 -15.00 14.48
C CYS A 51 -2.69 -13.74 14.58
N LEU A 52 -2.54 -12.78 13.66
CA LEU A 52 -3.38 -11.59 13.62
C LEU A 52 -4.85 -11.93 13.30
N ASP A 53 -5.13 -12.99 12.54
CA ASP A 53 -6.49 -13.45 12.23
C ASP A 53 -7.17 -14.02 13.47
N ILE A 54 -6.48 -14.84 14.27
CA ILE A 54 -7.00 -15.35 15.56
C ILE A 54 -7.34 -14.18 16.51
N LEU A 55 -6.45 -13.19 16.60
CA LEU A 55 -6.69 -12.00 17.42
C LEU A 55 -7.87 -11.17 16.87
N HIS A 56 -8.01 -11.08 15.55
CA HIS A 56 -9.09 -10.34 14.92
C HIS A 56 -10.45 -11.02 15.11
N TRP A 57 -10.54 -12.34 15.04
CA TRP A 57 -11.76 -13.09 15.39
C TRP A 57 -12.21 -12.83 16.82
N THR A 58 -11.26 -12.81 17.76
CA THR A 58 -11.54 -12.51 19.17
C THR A 58 -12.02 -11.06 19.34
N ALA A 59 -11.38 -10.11 18.65
CA ALA A 59 -11.79 -8.71 18.65
C ALA A 59 -13.20 -8.52 18.04
N ASN A 60 -13.48 -9.13 16.89
CA ASN A 60 -14.80 -9.09 16.24
C ASN A 60 -15.90 -9.68 17.13
N SER A 61 -15.59 -10.74 17.89
CA SER A 61 -16.54 -11.30 18.87
C SER A 61 -16.90 -10.28 19.96
N THR A 62 -15.95 -9.42 20.35
CA THR A 62 -16.17 -8.33 21.30
C THR A 62 -16.97 -7.19 20.67
N VAL A 63 -16.65 -6.81 19.43
CA VAL A 63 -17.39 -5.81 18.65
C VAL A 63 -18.85 -6.23 18.45
N ALA A 64 -19.10 -7.51 18.16
CA ALA A 64 -20.46 -8.05 18.02
C ALA A 64 -21.26 -7.90 19.32
N LYS A 65 -20.65 -8.18 20.49
CA LYS A 65 -21.27 -7.94 21.80
C LYS A 65 -21.49 -6.45 22.09
N ALA A 66 -20.68 -5.57 21.50
CA ALA A 66 -20.78 -4.13 21.62
C ALA A 66 -21.64 -3.47 20.52
N ALA A 67 -22.58 -4.22 19.92
CA ALA A 67 -23.49 -3.74 18.87
C ALA A 67 -22.77 -3.09 17.67
N GLY A 68 -21.59 -3.60 17.31
CA GLY A 68 -20.82 -3.10 16.17
C GLY A 68 -19.87 -1.96 16.49
N LEU A 69 -19.78 -1.51 17.75
CA LEU A 69 -18.82 -0.49 18.16
C LEU A 69 -17.40 -1.05 18.20
N GLU A 70 -16.56 -0.59 17.27
CA GLU A 70 -15.18 -1.04 17.20
C GLU A 70 -14.30 -0.38 18.26
N HIS A 71 -13.48 -1.20 18.91
CA HIS A 71 -12.46 -0.74 19.84
C HIS A 71 -11.10 -0.56 19.13
N PRO A 72 -10.16 0.22 19.72
CA PRO A 72 -8.88 0.57 19.06
C PRO A 72 -8.01 -0.62 18.63
N THR A 73 -8.18 -1.81 19.23
CA THR A 73 -7.45 -3.01 18.80
C THR A 73 -7.74 -3.37 17.35
N ILE A 74 -8.95 -3.11 16.83
CA ILE A 74 -9.28 -3.34 15.42
C ILE A 74 -8.35 -2.52 14.51
N LEU A 75 -8.17 -1.22 14.82
CA LEU A 75 -7.24 -0.35 14.11
C LEU A 75 -5.81 -0.89 14.15
N HIS A 76 -5.35 -1.32 15.31
CA HIS A 76 -4.00 -1.88 15.47
C HIS A 76 -3.80 -3.15 14.64
N LEU A 77 -4.79 -4.04 14.62
CA LEU A 77 -4.73 -5.29 13.87
C LEU A 77 -4.69 -5.04 12.35
N HIS A 78 -5.45 -4.08 11.84
CA HIS A 78 -5.37 -3.71 10.42
C HIS A 78 -4.04 -3.00 10.09
N THR A 79 -3.62 -2.07 10.93
CA THR A 79 -2.34 -1.35 10.74
C THR A 79 -1.14 -2.30 10.79
N ALA A 80 -1.15 -3.30 11.67
CA ALA A 80 -0.11 -4.33 11.73
C ALA A 80 -0.01 -5.14 10.42
N ARG A 81 -1.16 -5.46 9.80
CA ARG A 81 -1.17 -6.13 8.49
C ARG A 81 -0.58 -5.25 7.40
N LEU A 82 -0.79 -3.93 7.42
CA LEU A 82 -0.13 -3.02 6.47
C LEU A 82 1.40 -3.11 6.56
N TYR A 83 1.95 -3.14 7.77
CA TYR A 83 3.40 -3.28 7.97
C TYR A 83 3.96 -4.64 7.54
N LEU A 84 3.17 -5.71 7.62
CA LEU A 84 3.59 -7.04 7.18
C LEU A 84 3.46 -7.24 5.66
N LEU A 85 2.42 -6.65 5.05
CA LEU A 85 2.00 -6.95 3.69
C LEU A 85 2.48 -5.94 2.65
N ALA A 86 2.75 -4.69 3.05
CA ALA A 86 3.13 -3.61 2.15
C ALA A 86 4.58 -3.14 2.37
N PRO A 87 5.31 -2.72 1.32
CA PRO A 87 6.66 -2.16 1.42
C PRO A 87 6.62 -0.70 1.93
N PHE A 88 6.11 -0.50 3.16
CA PHE A 88 5.89 0.84 3.72
C PHE A 88 7.19 1.66 3.85
N ARG A 89 8.34 1.03 4.12
CA ARG A 89 9.62 1.75 4.22
C ARG A 89 9.96 2.41 2.89
N GLU A 90 9.79 1.68 1.81
CA GLU A 90 10.02 2.12 0.43
C GLU A 90 8.96 3.17 0.02
N MET A 91 7.67 2.93 0.28
CA MET A 91 6.59 3.91 0.04
C MET A 91 6.84 5.24 0.74
N ARG A 92 7.21 5.19 2.04
CA ARG A 92 7.51 6.39 2.83
C ARG A 92 8.77 7.10 2.34
N SER A 93 9.84 6.36 2.02
CA SER A 93 11.08 6.94 1.50
C SER A 93 10.83 7.68 0.19
N LEU A 94 10.08 7.06 -0.73
CA LEU A 94 9.66 7.69 -1.99
C LEU A 94 8.78 8.91 -1.75
N ALA A 95 7.75 8.80 -0.93
CA ALA A 95 6.84 9.89 -0.61
C ALA A 95 7.60 11.12 -0.07
N ILE A 96 8.55 10.90 0.85
CA ILE A 96 9.36 11.97 1.42
C ILE A 96 10.34 12.54 0.38
N SER A 97 11.00 11.71 -0.43
CA SER A 97 11.96 12.20 -1.43
C SER A 97 11.29 13.05 -2.52
N LEU A 98 10.07 12.68 -2.91
CA LEU A 98 9.23 13.47 -3.81
C LEU A 98 8.76 14.77 -3.16
N ALA A 99 8.22 14.70 -1.94
CA ALA A 99 7.71 15.88 -1.23
C ALA A 99 8.81 16.90 -0.88
N THR A 100 10.06 16.43 -0.70
CA THR A 100 11.23 17.29 -0.43
C THR A 100 12.04 17.62 -1.67
N GLU A 101 11.55 17.28 -2.87
CA GLU A 101 12.19 17.54 -4.17
C GLU A 101 13.58 16.92 -4.35
N LYS A 102 13.99 16.02 -3.47
CA LYS A 102 15.21 15.21 -3.63
C LYS A 102 15.11 14.28 -4.84
N GLN A 103 13.90 13.90 -5.22
CA GLN A 103 13.59 13.16 -6.43
C GLN A 103 12.55 13.92 -7.26
N ARG A 104 12.75 13.99 -8.58
CA ARG A 104 11.78 14.62 -9.49
C ARG A 104 10.60 13.67 -9.72
N TRP A 105 9.38 14.18 -9.66
CA TRP A 105 8.16 13.41 -9.87
C TRP A 105 8.14 12.63 -11.20
N SER A 106 8.62 13.25 -12.29
CA SER A 106 8.71 12.61 -13.61
C SER A 106 9.69 11.43 -13.65
N LYS A 107 10.72 11.45 -12.79
CA LYS A 107 11.73 10.39 -12.67
C LYS A 107 11.46 9.41 -11.53
N ARG A 108 10.29 9.48 -10.87
CA ARG A 108 9.95 8.60 -9.75
C ARG A 108 10.12 7.11 -10.09
N HIS A 109 9.77 6.71 -11.31
CA HIS A 109 9.86 5.32 -11.77
C HIS A 109 11.29 4.77 -11.82
N GLN A 110 12.29 5.64 -11.84
CA GLN A 110 13.71 5.29 -11.87
C GLN A 110 14.29 5.07 -10.47
N SER A 111 13.54 5.38 -9.40
CA SER A 111 14.01 5.21 -8.02
C SER A 111 13.96 3.73 -7.60
N LEU A 112 14.88 3.34 -6.71
CA LEU A 112 14.91 1.98 -6.15
C LEU A 112 13.64 1.67 -5.36
N GLU A 113 13.11 2.65 -4.62
CA GLU A 113 11.86 2.53 -3.87
C GLU A 113 10.69 2.21 -4.81
N TRP A 114 10.58 2.93 -5.94
CA TRP A 114 9.54 2.65 -6.92
C TRP A 114 9.67 1.26 -7.50
N GLN A 115 10.88 0.83 -7.86
CA GLN A 115 11.12 -0.53 -8.35
C GLN A 115 10.68 -1.60 -7.34
N TYR A 116 10.87 -1.36 -6.04
CA TYR A 116 10.36 -2.24 -4.98
C TYR A 116 8.83 -2.28 -4.91
N ILE A 117 8.19 -1.11 -4.94
CA ILE A 117 6.72 -0.98 -4.91
C ILE A 117 6.10 -1.65 -6.15
N TRP A 118 6.69 -1.42 -7.32
CA TRP A 118 6.30 -2.06 -8.57
C TRP A 118 6.44 -3.58 -8.50
N ARG A 119 7.57 -4.08 -7.96
CA ARG A 119 7.79 -5.52 -7.77
C ARG A 119 6.77 -6.12 -6.81
N TRP A 120 6.40 -5.43 -5.75
CA TRP A 120 5.33 -5.83 -4.83
C TRP A 120 3.98 -5.96 -5.54
N MET A 121 3.62 -4.99 -6.37
CA MET A 121 2.41 -5.04 -7.19
C MET A 121 2.39 -6.22 -8.17
N LYS A 122 3.51 -6.48 -8.86
CA LYS A 122 3.57 -7.50 -9.93
C LYS A 122 3.78 -8.91 -9.39
N HIS A 123 4.68 -9.08 -8.42
CA HIS A 123 5.15 -10.39 -7.98
C HIS A 123 4.64 -10.82 -6.60
N ASP A 124 4.02 -9.92 -5.84
CA ASP A 124 3.35 -10.23 -4.55
C ASP A 124 1.90 -9.73 -4.57
N GLN A 125 1.29 -9.77 -5.75
CA GLN A 125 0.01 -9.15 -6.09
C GLN A 125 -1.15 -9.50 -5.14
N TYR A 126 -1.20 -10.74 -4.64
CA TYR A 126 -2.23 -11.18 -3.70
C TYR A 126 -2.11 -10.47 -2.36
N LYS A 127 -0.87 -10.31 -1.86
CA LYS A 127 -0.62 -9.55 -0.63
C LYS A 127 -0.77 -8.05 -0.86
N ALA A 128 -0.47 -7.56 -2.06
CA ALA A 128 -0.74 -6.18 -2.43
C ALA A 128 -2.25 -5.87 -2.38
N ARG A 129 -3.09 -6.69 -2.99
CA ARG A 129 -4.55 -6.57 -2.93
C ARG A 129 -5.11 -6.72 -1.51
N LEU A 130 -4.59 -7.67 -0.74
CA LEU A 130 -4.98 -7.82 0.66
C LEU A 130 -4.60 -6.59 1.50
N SER A 131 -3.45 -5.96 1.22
CA SER A 131 -3.03 -4.77 1.96
C SER A 131 -3.95 -3.57 1.73
N ILE A 132 -4.45 -3.35 0.50
CA ILE A 132 -5.32 -2.21 0.21
C ILE A 132 -6.71 -2.38 0.80
N ILE A 133 -7.18 -3.62 0.97
CA ILE A 133 -8.38 -3.92 1.77
C ILE A 133 -8.17 -3.46 3.21
N HIS A 134 -7.07 -3.87 3.85
CA HIS A 134 -6.79 -3.42 5.22
C HIS A 134 -6.54 -1.92 5.32
N ALA A 135 -5.99 -1.28 4.28
CA ALA A 135 -5.80 0.16 4.26
C ALA A 135 -7.15 0.90 4.23
N GLY A 136 -8.08 0.45 3.38
CA GLY A 136 -9.43 0.97 3.34
C GLY A 136 -10.17 0.78 4.67
N VAL A 137 -10.09 -0.40 5.27
CA VAL A 137 -10.69 -0.67 6.59
C VAL A 137 -10.06 0.19 7.70
N THR A 138 -8.73 0.42 7.67
CA THR A 138 -8.05 1.36 8.57
C THR A 138 -8.63 2.77 8.46
N LEU A 139 -8.86 3.28 7.24
CA LEU A 139 -9.48 4.60 7.04
C LEU A 139 -10.94 4.62 7.48
N TRP A 140 -11.70 3.55 7.23
CA TRP A 140 -13.08 3.44 7.70
C TRP A 140 -13.18 3.47 9.22
N HIS A 141 -12.32 2.72 9.92
CA HIS A 141 -12.27 2.72 11.38
C HIS A 141 -11.97 4.11 11.92
N ILE A 142 -10.94 4.77 11.39
CA ILE A 142 -10.53 6.10 11.80
C ILE A 142 -11.68 7.11 11.66
N ARG A 143 -12.39 7.11 10.53
CA ARG A 143 -13.48 8.07 10.29
C ARG A 143 -14.67 7.91 11.25
N ARG A 144 -14.87 6.72 11.82
CA ARG A 144 -16.05 6.39 12.64
C ARG A 144 -15.75 6.31 14.13
N TYR A 145 -14.58 5.81 14.50
CA TYR A 145 -14.28 5.38 15.86
C TYR A 145 -13.04 6.06 16.44
N SER A 146 -12.43 7.01 15.71
CA SER A 146 -11.28 7.79 16.20
C SER A 146 -11.52 8.33 17.61
N LYS A 147 -10.50 8.19 18.44
CA LYS A 147 -10.41 8.76 19.79
C LYS A 147 -9.31 9.81 19.88
N ASN A 148 -8.81 10.30 18.73
CA ASN A 148 -7.65 11.18 18.63
C ASN A 148 -6.41 10.62 19.34
N ALA A 149 -6.21 9.30 19.30
CA ALA A 149 -5.05 8.65 19.91
C ALA A 149 -3.76 8.90 19.09
N PHE A 150 -2.61 8.87 19.77
CA PHE A 150 -1.31 9.24 19.17
C PHE A 150 -0.90 8.38 17.95
N HIS A 151 -1.43 7.16 17.84
CA HIS A 151 -1.12 6.23 16.76
C HIS A 151 -2.01 6.40 15.52
N GLU A 152 -3.16 7.07 15.65
CA GLU A 152 -4.13 7.23 14.55
C GLU A 152 -3.56 8.02 13.35
N PRO A 153 -2.82 9.13 13.54
CA PRO A 153 -2.21 9.83 12.40
C PRO A 153 -1.20 8.95 11.64
N VAL A 154 -0.48 8.08 12.35
CA VAL A 154 0.46 7.14 11.73
C VAL A 154 -0.30 6.08 10.94
N ALA A 155 -1.36 5.52 11.51
CA ALA A 155 -2.20 4.52 10.84
C ALA A 155 -2.86 5.11 9.57
N ALA A 156 -3.41 6.32 9.65
CA ALA A 156 -3.97 7.04 8.50
C ALA A 156 -2.91 7.24 7.41
N PHE A 157 -1.73 7.75 7.78
CA PHE A 157 -0.66 8.01 6.82
C PHE A 157 -0.17 6.73 6.12
N VAL A 158 0.00 5.64 6.87
CA VAL A 158 0.38 4.33 6.29
C VAL A 158 -0.69 3.85 5.31
N ALA A 159 -1.96 3.88 5.70
CA ALA A 159 -3.07 3.44 4.85
C ALA A 159 -3.16 4.25 3.55
N VAL A 160 -3.07 5.58 3.64
CA VAL A 160 -3.10 6.46 2.47
C VAL A 160 -1.93 6.17 1.54
N LEU A 161 -0.71 6.03 2.06
CA LEU A 161 0.45 5.71 1.21
C LEU A 161 0.32 4.34 0.55
N THR A 162 -0.25 3.34 1.23
CA THR A 162 -0.49 2.01 0.64
C THR A 162 -1.49 2.09 -0.52
N LEU A 163 -2.60 2.80 -0.35
CA LEU A 163 -3.60 3.00 -1.41
C LEU A 163 -3.04 3.82 -2.57
N TRP A 164 -2.36 4.93 -2.28
CA TRP A 164 -1.73 5.79 -3.29
C TRP A 164 -0.71 5.02 -4.13
N ALA A 165 0.18 4.27 -3.47
CA ALA A 165 1.20 3.50 -4.14
C ALA A 165 0.61 2.40 -5.03
N TYR A 166 -0.42 1.68 -4.54
CA TYR A 166 -1.11 0.67 -5.33
C TYR A 166 -1.76 1.29 -6.58
N GLY A 167 -2.55 2.35 -6.42
CA GLY A 167 -3.21 3.03 -7.53
C GLY A 167 -2.23 3.61 -8.54
N SER A 168 -1.10 4.16 -8.07
CA SER A 168 -0.06 4.75 -8.93
C SER A 168 0.62 3.74 -9.85
N CYS A 169 0.59 2.45 -9.51
CA CYS A 169 1.17 1.40 -10.33
C CYS A 169 0.24 0.92 -11.46
N HIS A 170 -1.07 1.07 -11.35
CA HIS A 170 -2.03 0.49 -12.30
C HIS A 170 -1.84 0.86 -13.80
N PRO A 171 -1.47 2.11 -14.16
CA PRO A 171 -1.23 2.48 -15.56
C PRO A 171 -0.14 1.67 -16.27
N HIS A 172 0.76 1.04 -15.50
CA HIS A 172 1.88 0.26 -16.04
C HIS A 172 1.56 -1.23 -16.21
N THR A 173 0.45 -1.73 -15.64
CA THR A 173 0.03 -3.14 -15.76
C THR A 173 -0.88 -3.39 -16.96
N SER A 174 -1.60 -2.37 -17.44
CA SER A 174 -2.55 -2.49 -18.54
C SER A 174 -1.91 -2.58 -19.93
N HIS A 175 -0.65 -2.15 -20.07
CA HIS A 175 0.10 -2.22 -21.34
C HIS A 175 0.74 -3.58 -21.62
N GLU A 176 0.84 -4.47 -20.62
CA GLU A 176 1.38 -5.83 -20.80
C GLU A 176 0.23 -6.85 -20.70
N SER A 177 -0.28 -7.27 -21.87
CA SER A 177 -0.98 -8.56 -22.13
C SER A 177 -2.38 -8.80 -21.54
N SER A 178 -3.42 -8.66 -22.37
CA SER A 178 -4.39 -9.76 -22.63
C SER A 178 -5.21 -9.46 -23.91
N PRO A 179 -5.43 -10.42 -24.84
CA PRO A 179 -6.39 -10.27 -25.92
C PRO A 179 -7.79 -10.13 -25.32
N ARG A 180 -8.57 -9.17 -25.83
CA ARG A 180 -9.96 -8.88 -25.47
C ARG A 180 -10.77 -10.18 -25.32
N ALA A 181 -10.96 -10.64 -24.09
CA ALA A 181 -12.15 -11.40 -23.74
C ALA A 181 -13.27 -10.38 -23.57
N GLU A 182 -14.36 -10.52 -24.31
CA GLU A 182 -15.53 -9.66 -24.13
C GLU A 182 -16.03 -9.77 -22.68
N PRO A 183 -16.32 -8.65 -22.00
CA PRO A 183 -16.82 -8.70 -20.63
C PRO A 183 -18.29 -9.17 -20.67
N LEU A 184 -18.49 -10.48 -20.52
CA LEU A 184 -19.82 -11.08 -20.34
C LEU A 184 -20.45 -10.71 -18.97
N HIS A 185 -19.73 -10.01 -18.09
CA HIS A 185 -20.24 -9.45 -16.84
C HIS A 185 -19.64 -8.07 -16.58
N ASP A 186 -20.49 -7.14 -16.10
CA ASP A 186 -20.10 -5.81 -15.61
C ASP A 186 -18.98 -5.97 -14.54
N PRO A 187 -17.83 -5.26 -14.63
CA PRO A 187 -16.72 -5.46 -13.71
C PRO A 187 -17.18 -5.21 -12.27
N SER A 188 -17.19 -6.29 -11.50
CA SER A 188 -17.51 -6.28 -10.08
C SER A 188 -16.58 -5.30 -9.35
N HIS A 189 -17.13 -4.61 -8.35
CA HIS A 189 -16.40 -3.63 -7.56
C HIS A 189 -16.41 -4.03 -6.09
N ILE A 190 -15.38 -3.63 -5.36
CA ILE A 190 -15.32 -3.72 -3.90
C ILE A 190 -15.19 -2.30 -3.34
N CYS A 191 -15.91 -2.01 -2.26
CA CYS A 191 -15.72 -0.77 -1.52
C CYS A 191 -14.73 -1.04 -0.37
N LEU A 192 -13.47 -0.68 -0.58
CA LEU A 192 -12.33 -1.02 0.29
C LEU A 192 -12.48 -0.44 1.70
N ASP A 193 -13.18 0.68 1.83
CA ASP A 193 -13.44 1.37 3.10
C ASP A 193 -14.85 1.12 3.63
N ARG A 194 -15.39 -0.09 3.39
CA ARG A 194 -16.62 -0.60 4.01
C ARG A 194 -16.45 -2.06 4.41
N PRO A 195 -17.18 -2.53 5.45
CA PRO A 195 -17.32 -3.95 5.72
C PRO A 195 -17.77 -4.67 4.45
N SER A 196 -17.00 -5.68 4.06
CA SER A 196 -17.26 -6.55 2.91
C SER A 196 -17.25 -7.99 3.41
N ASP A 197 -18.06 -8.86 2.80
CA ASP A 197 -18.04 -10.28 3.11
C ASP A 197 -16.75 -10.95 2.65
N ASP A 198 -16.42 -12.08 3.27
CA ASP A 198 -15.17 -12.80 3.00
C ASP A 198 -15.10 -13.33 1.57
N GLU A 199 -16.23 -13.65 0.92
CA GLU A 199 -16.23 -14.16 -0.45
C GLU A 199 -15.85 -13.06 -1.46
N LEU A 200 -16.39 -11.85 -1.28
CA LEU A 200 -16.03 -10.67 -2.07
C LEU A 200 -14.56 -10.29 -1.85
N VAL A 201 -14.10 -10.31 -0.59
CA VAL A 201 -12.69 -10.05 -0.25
C VAL A 201 -11.78 -11.07 -0.92
N GLN A 202 -12.08 -12.37 -0.79
CA GLN A 202 -11.26 -13.43 -1.39
C GLN A 202 -11.25 -13.35 -2.92
N ARG A 203 -12.40 -13.06 -3.53
CA ARG A 203 -12.50 -12.85 -4.98
C ARG A 203 -11.67 -11.65 -5.41
N PHE A 204 -11.76 -10.52 -4.73
CA PHE A 204 -10.92 -9.36 -5.02
C PHE A 204 -9.42 -9.67 -4.84
N VAL A 205 -9.03 -10.41 -3.81
CA VAL A 205 -7.63 -10.83 -3.65
C VAL A 205 -7.18 -11.71 -4.82
N ARG A 206 -8.01 -12.61 -5.34
CA ARG A 206 -7.65 -13.49 -6.47
C ARG A 206 -7.70 -12.78 -7.83
N GLU A 207 -8.77 -12.06 -8.10
CA GLU A 207 -9.18 -11.57 -9.43
C GLU A 207 -9.22 -10.04 -9.51
N GLY A 208 -8.73 -9.31 -8.52
CA GLY A 208 -8.86 -7.85 -8.44
C GLY A 208 -8.14 -7.04 -9.52
N HIS A 209 -7.45 -7.69 -10.46
CA HIS A 209 -6.96 -7.05 -11.68
C HIS A 209 -8.11 -6.76 -12.67
N ALA A 210 -9.23 -7.48 -12.57
CA ALA A 210 -10.44 -7.31 -13.37
C ALA A 210 -11.60 -6.65 -12.56
N MET A 211 -11.30 -6.12 -11.36
CA MET A 211 -12.28 -5.52 -10.46
C MET A 211 -11.89 -4.10 -10.09
N ARG A 212 -12.88 -3.26 -9.79
CA ARG A 212 -12.65 -1.89 -9.30
C ARG A 212 -12.52 -1.87 -7.77
N GLY A 213 -11.49 -1.19 -7.28
CA GLY A 213 -11.26 -0.99 -5.85
C GLY A 213 -11.66 0.41 -5.43
N ASN A 214 -12.88 0.59 -4.93
CA ASN A 214 -13.43 1.91 -4.63
C ASN A 214 -13.18 2.34 -3.18
N VAL A 215 -12.87 3.61 -2.98
CA VAL A 215 -12.81 4.25 -1.65
C VAL A 215 -13.79 5.43 -1.61
N THR A 216 -14.50 5.61 -0.49
CA THR A 216 -15.43 6.74 -0.29
C THR A 216 -14.69 8.07 -0.40
N GLY A 217 -15.19 8.97 -1.26
CA GLY A 217 -14.54 10.24 -1.59
C GLY A 217 -13.48 10.16 -2.70
N VAL A 218 -13.14 8.96 -3.17
CA VAL A 218 -12.13 8.73 -4.22
C VAL A 218 -12.72 8.10 -5.47
N GLY A 219 -13.64 7.14 -5.33
CA GLY A 219 -14.00 6.23 -6.43
C GLY A 219 -12.92 5.16 -6.60
N ASP A 220 -12.70 4.69 -7.82
CA ASP A 220 -11.68 3.68 -8.12
C ASP A 220 -10.27 4.25 -7.89
N ILE A 221 -9.49 3.60 -7.03
CA ILE A 221 -8.14 4.03 -6.69
C ILE A 221 -7.15 3.86 -7.84
N CYS A 222 -7.48 3.00 -8.81
CA CYS A 222 -6.65 2.68 -9.97
C CYS A 222 -6.96 3.55 -11.20
N ASP A 223 -7.99 4.39 -11.12
CA ASP A 223 -8.34 5.37 -12.14
C ASP A 223 -7.23 6.44 -12.30
N LEU A 224 -7.22 7.17 -13.40
CA LEU A 224 -6.16 8.14 -13.75
C LEU A 224 -5.92 9.18 -12.63
N GLU A 225 -7.00 9.68 -12.04
CA GLU A 225 -6.99 10.63 -10.93
C GLU A 225 -7.11 9.95 -9.55
N GLY A 226 -7.33 8.64 -9.52
CA GLY A 226 -7.51 7.86 -8.29
C GLY A 226 -6.39 8.09 -7.26
N PRO A 227 -5.11 7.96 -7.64
CA PRO A 227 -3.99 8.19 -6.72
C PRO A 227 -3.96 9.60 -6.14
N GLU A 228 -4.28 10.63 -6.93
CA GLU A 228 -4.35 12.01 -6.43
C GLU A 228 -5.49 12.17 -5.43
N ARG A 229 -6.69 11.69 -5.77
CA ARG A 229 -7.87 11.76 -4.91
C ARG A 229 -7.65 11.02 -3.59
N VAL A 230 -6.93 9.88 -3.59
CA VAL A 230 -6.51 9.18 -2.37
C VAL A 230 -5.69 10.09 -1.46
N LEU A 231 -4.72 10.82 -2.02
CA LEU A 231 -3.88 11.75 -1.24
C LEU A 231 -4.72 12.88 -0.65
N ARG A 232 -5.65 13.46 -1.42
CA ARG A 232 -6.55 14.53 -0.98
C ARG A 232 -7.45 14.08 0.17
N VAL A 233 -8.07 12.92 0.05
CA VAL A 233 -8.87 12.31 1.13
C VAL A 233 -8.01 12.01 2.37
N GLY A 234 -6.76 11.61 2.17
CA GLY A 234 -5.79 11.46 3.26
C GLY A 234 -5.50 12.78 3.99
N CYS A 235 -5.38 13.89 3.25
CA CYS A 235 -5.24 15.22 3.84
C CYS A 235 -6.45 15.58 4.70
N GLU A 236 -7.67 15.38 4.20
CA GLU A 236 -8.90 15.65 4.96
C GLU A 236 -8.96 14.88 6.28
N VAL A 237 -8.63 13.58 6.24
CA VAL A 237 -8.59 12.73 7.44
C VAL A 237 -7.56 13.25 8.45
N LEU A 238 -6.35 13.59 8.00
CA LEU A 238 -5.29 14.06 8.89
C LEU A 238 -5.53 15.48 9.42
N SER A 239 -6.20 16.35 8.66
CA SER A 239 -6.58 17.70 9.10
C SER A 239 -7.53 17.65 10.29
N GLY A 240 -8.38 16.61 10.40
CA GLY A 240 -9.22 16.37 11.58
C GLY A 240 -8.46 15.92 12.82
N MET A 241 -7.23 15.42 12.68
CA MET A 241 -6.42 14.86 13.77
C MET A 241 -5.45 15.88 14.37
N THR A 242 -5.98 16.89 15.06
CA THR A 242 -5.18 18.02 15.56
C THR A 242 -4.48 17.77 16.89
N ALA A 243 -4.83 16.70 17.60
CA ALA A 243 -4.30 16.38 18.94
C ALA A 243 -2.78 16.12 18.97
N TRP A 244 -2.19 15.68 17.85
CA TRP A 244 -0.78 15.29 17.79
C TRP A 244 -0.06 15.98 16.63
N SER A 245 1.03 16.69 16.92
CA SER A 245 1.77 17.49 15.93
C SER A 245 2.32 16.70 14.75
N VAL A 246 2.48 15.38 14.90
CA VAL A 246 2.91 14.48 13.83
C VAL A 246 1.95 14.49 12.63
N SER A 247 0.65 14.73 12.86
CA SER A 247 -0.34 14.82 11.77
C SER A 247 -0.02 15.96 10.80
N LYS A 248 0.49 17.10 11.30
CA LYS A 248 0.91 18.24 10.48
C LYS A 248 2.02 17.87 9.49
N LYS A 249 2.98 17.06 9.94
CA LYS A 249 4.08 16.59 9.08
C LYS A 249 3.56 15.66 7.99
N PHE A 250 2.67 14.74 8.34
CA PHE A 250 2.06 13.83 7.37
C PHE A 250 1.17 14.57 6.37
N LEU A 251 0.35 15.51 6.85
CA LEU A 251 -0.46 16.39 6.02
C LEU A 251 0.39 17.15 5.01
N ALA A 252 1.49 17.78 5.45
CA ALA A 252 2.39 18.50 4.54
C ALA A 252 2.97 17.60 3.43
N ILE A 253 3.35 16.36 3.76
CA ILE A 253 3.85 15.39 2.77
C ILE A 253 2.74 15.02 1.77
N LEU A 254 1.55 14.66 2.26
CA LEU A 254 0.43 14.25 1.40
C LEU A 254 -0.05 15.38 0.49
N THR A 255 -0.18 16.61 1.01
CA THR A 255 -0.54 17.79 0.22
C THR A 255 0.46 18.00 -0.90
N ARG A 256 1.77 17.93 -0.60
CA ARG A 256 2.79 18.12 -1.63
C ARG A 256 2.73 17.06 -2.73
N LEU A 257 2.50 15.80 -2.36
CA LEU A 257 2.33 14.72 -3.33
C LEU A 257 1.08 14.92 -4.20
N ALA A 258 -0.04 15.35 -3.61
CA ALA A 258 -1.28 15.59 -4.32
C ALA A 258 -1.11 16.68 -5.37
N ASP A 259 -0.46 17.78 -4.99
CA ASP A 259 -0.17 18.88 -5.91
C ASP A 259 0.72 18.40 -7.07
N LEU A 260 1.82 17.69 -6.78
CA LEU A 260 2.71 17.13 -7.82
C LEU A 260 1.98 16.19 -8.78
N SER A 261 1.05 15.38 -8.27
CA SER A 261 0.25 14.45 -9.08
C SER A 261 -0.72 15.18 -10.00
N SER A 262 -1.38 16.22 -9.48
CA SER A 262 -2.33 17.05 -10.24
C SER A 262 -1.64 17.81 -11.39
N TYR A 263 -0.51 18.47 -11.09
CA TYR A 263 0.29 19.17 -12.11
C TYR A 263 0.73 18.24 -13.25
N HIS A 264 1.14 17.01 -12.94
CA HIS A 264 1.58 16.07 -13.96
C HIS A 264 0.43 15.57 -14.83
N SER A 265 -0.72 15.28 -14.22
CA SER A 265 -1.91 14.80 -14.94
C SER A 265 -2.42 15.86 -15.92
N SER A 266 -2.49 17.13 -15.48
CA SER A 266 -2.84 18.26 -16.34
C SER A 266 -1.86 18.44 -17.50
N TRP A 267 -0.55 18.33 -17.24
CA TRP A 267 0.48 18.46 -18.27
C TRP A 267 0.44 17.32 -19.30
N GLU A 268 0.16 16.09 -18.88
CA GLU A 268 0.00 14.95 -19.78
C GLU A 268 -1.26 15.06 -20.64
N GLN A 269 -2.36 15.57 -20.08
CA GLN A 269 -3.61 15.76 -20.81
C GLN A 269 -3.49 16.83 -21.89
N ASN A 270 -2.85 17.96 -21.58
CA ASN A 270 -2.59 19.01 -22.57
C ASN A 270 -1.71 18.52 -23.73
N ARG A 271 -0.64 17.74 -23.44
CA ARG A 271 0.19 17.16 -24.50
C ARG A 271 -0.55 16.19 -25.42
N ARG A 272 -1.53 15.45 -24.89
CA ARG A 272 -2.35 14.53 -25.70
C ARG A 272 -3.30 15.31 -26.62
N HIS A 273 -3.93 16.36 -26.11
CA HIS A 273 -4.75 17.25 -26.93
C HIS A 273 -3.94 17.91 -28.05
N ASP A 274 -2.71 18.37 -27.77
CA ASP A 274 -1.84 18.97 -28.79
C ASP A 274 -1.40 17.97 -29.87
N ALA A 275 -1.29 16.68 -29.52
CA ALA A 275 -0.90 15.62 -30.46
C ALA A 275 -2.04 15.08 -31.33
N GLU A 276 -3.30 15.27 -30.92
CA GLU A 276 -4.49 14.86 -31.68
C GLU A 276 -4.97 15.96 -32.66
N HIS A 277 -4.39 17.17 -32.59
CA HIS A 277 -4.71 18.31 -33.44
C HIS A 277 -3.62 18.67 -34.47
N VAL A 278 -2.67 17.77 -34.72
CA VAL A 278 -1.64 17.84 -35.78
C VAL A 278 -1.84 16.69 -36.75
#